data_AF-A0A9P3I910-F1
#
_entry.id   AF-A0A9P3I910-F1
#
_cell.length_a   1.000
_cell.length_b   1.000
_cell.length_c   1.000
_cell.angle_alpha   90.00
_cell.angle_beta   90.00
_cell.angle_gamma   90.00
#
_symmetry.space_group_name_H-M   'P 1'
#
loop_
_entity.id
_entity.type
_entity.pdbx_description
1 polymer ?
#
loop_
_entity_poly.entity_id
_entity_poly.type
_entity_poly.pdbx_seq_one_letter_code
_entity_poly.pdbx_strand_id
1 'polypeptide(L)'
;LKTSRFGQNIYSFLNKRWLFDKVFNDFLVKACLWFGYEVSFKTLDKGVFEILGPSGISTTLRELAADFSKIQTGFIAHYAFVMLIGLTVFITIFGLWDLISFWVDNRLYFILLISALFMSRDRNFIAVR
;
A
#
# COMPACT_ATOMS: atom_id res chain seq x y z
N LEU A 1 -44.32 30.36 38.32
CA LEU A 1 -43.40 29.33 37.77
C LEU A 1 -43.78 28.85 36.37
N LYS A 2 -45.07 28.66 36.01
CA LYS A 2 -45.48 28.19 34.67
C LYS A 2 -45.35 29.22 33.52
N THR A 3 -45.20 30.51 33.81
CA THR A 3 -45.16 31.60 32.80
C THR A 3 -43.79 32.24 32.61
N SER A 4 -42.81 31.92 33.46
CA SER A 4 -41.44 32.43 33.35
C SER A 4 -40.62 31.53 32.43
N ARG A 5 -39.85 32.13 31.51
CA ARG A 5 -38.91 31.42 30.60
C ARG A 5 -37.98 30.46 31.35
N PHE A 6 -37.55 30.84 32.54
CA PHE A 6 -36.66 30.02 33.37
C PHE A 6 -37.36 28.76 33.88
N GLY A 7 -38.61 28.90 34.34
CA GLY A 7 -39.42 27.76 34.79
C GLY A 7 -39.77 26.79 33.65
N GLN A 8 -40.02 27.30 32.44
CA GLN A 8 -40.22 26.45 31.26
C GLN A 8 -38.96 25.66 30.87
N ASN A 9 -37.78 26.26 30.95
CA ASN A 9 -36.53 25.56 30.64
C ASN A 9 -36.29 24.41 31.62
N ILE A 10 -36.42 24.66 32.93
CA ILE A 10 -36.28 23.61 33.96
C ILE A 10 -37.32 22.51 33.77
N TYR A 11 -38.57 22.88 33.53
CA TYR A 11 -39.64 21.90 33.26
C TYR A 11 -39.31 21.04 32.03
N SER A 12 -38.84 21.65 30.94
CA SER A 12 -38.47 20.92 29.73
C SER A 12 -37.25 20.00 29.94
N PHE A 13 -36.29 20.43 30.75
CA PHE A 13 -35.08 19.67 31.05
C PHE A 13 -35.41 18.41 31.87
N LEU A 14 -36.22 18.55 32.92
CA LEU A 14 -36.66 17.44 33.76
C LEU A 14 -37.60 16.49 33.00
N ASN A 15 -38.50 17.03 32.16
CA ASN A 15 -39.47 16.24 31.41
C ASN A 15 -38.84 15.48 30.22
N LYS A 16 -37.76 16.00 29.62
CA LYS A 16 -37.04 15.36 28.50
C LYS A 16 -35.87 14.48 28.95
N ARG A 17 -36.01 13.79 30.10
CA ARG A 17 -35.00 12.87 30.65
C ARG A 17 -33.58 13.49 30.64
N TRP A 18 -33.47 14.73 31.10
CA TRP A 18 -32.21 15.48 31.19
C TRP A 18 -31.48 15.73 29.86
N LEU A 19 -32.16 15.58 28.71
CA LEU A 19 -31.58 15.71 27.36
C LEU A 19 -30.38 14.77 27.10
N PHE A 20 -30.21 13.72 27.92
CA PHE A 20 -29.03 12.85 27.86
C PHE A 20 -28.88 12.19 26.49
N ASP A 21 -29.99 11.76 25.89
CA ASP A 21 -30.02 11.17 24.55
C ASP A 21 -29.52 12.15 23.47
N LYS A 22 -29.84 13.44 23.60
CA LYS A 22 -29.39 14.46 22.64
C LYS A 22 -27.89 14.70 22.77
N VAL A 23 -27.39 14.82 24.00
CA VAL A 23 -25.96 15.00 24.26
C VAL A 23 -25.18 13.81 23.72
N PHE A 24 -25.62 12.58 23.99
CA PHE A 24 -24.98 11.37 23.49
C PHE A 24 -24.98 11.32 21.96
N ASN A 25 -26.10 11.62 21.33
CA ASN A 25 -26.21 11.57 19.88
C ASN A 25 -25.33 12.63 19.19
N ASP A 26 -25.31 13.87 19.71
CA ASP A 26 -24.53 14.95 19.11
C ASP A 26 -23.02 14.81 19.37
N PHE A 27 -22.60 14.34 20.56
CA PHE A 27 -21.17 14.19 20.88
C PHE A 27 -20.54 12.87 20.42
N LEU A 28 -21.20 11.74 20.65
CA LEU A 28 -20.61 10.41 20.41
C LEU A 28 -21.02 9.85 19.05
N VAL A 29 -22.32 9.78 18.77
CA VAL A 29 -22.81 9.14 17.53
C VAL A 29 -22.36 9.93 16.30
N LYS A 30 -22.52 11.25 16.32
CA LYS A 30 -22.13 12.11 15.20
C LYS A 30 -20.62 12.09 14.93
N ALA A 31 -19.81 12.10 16.00
CA ALA A 31 -18.35 12.01 15.88
C ALA A 31 -17.91 10.66 15.31
N CYS A 32 -18.49 9.55 15.80
CA CYS A 32 -18.21 8.22 15.28
C CYS A 32 -18.62 8.07 13.82
N LEU A 33 -19.78 8.59 13.43
CA LEU A 33 -20.25 8.55 12.04
C LEU A 33 -19.34 9.36 11.11
N TRP A 34 -18.94 10.56 11.53
CA TRP A 34 -18.02 11.39 10.77
C TRP A 34 -16.66 10.72 10.60
N PHE A 35 -16.11 10.16 11.69
CA PHE A 35 -14.84 9.43 11.66
C PHE A 35 -14.93 8.20 10.75
N GLY A 36 -15.98 7.38 10.89
CA GLY A 36 -16.16 6.19 10.07
C GLY A 36 -16.30 6.49 8.58
N TYR A 37 -16.95 7.60 8.22
CA TYR A 37 -17.11 8.01 6.83
C TYR A 37 -15.82 8.58 6.22
N GLU A 38 -15.23 9.59 6.87
CA GLU A 38 -14.05 10.29 6.32
C GLU A 38 -12.79 9.43 6.42
N VAL A 39 -12.56 8.75 7.54
CA VAL A 39 -11.32 7.99 7.76
C VAL A 39 -11.41 6.63 7.11
N SER A 40 -12.40 5.81 7.47
CA SER A 40 -12.45 4.45 6.92
C SER A 40 -12.88 4.45 5.46
N PHE A 41 -14.09 4.93 5.17
CA PHE A 41 -14.67 4.73 3.84
C PHE A 41 -13.97 5.53 2.75
N LYS A 42 -13.81 6.84 2.95
CA LYS A 42 -13.28 7.72 1.92
C LYS A 42 -11.78 7.52 1.69
N THR A 43 -11.01 7.31 2.75
CA THR A 43 -9.55 7.12 2.61
C THR A 43 -9.22 5.74 2.07
N LEU A 44 -9.91 4.68 2.52
CA LEU A 44 -9.62 3.32 2.05
C LEU A 44 -10.14 3.09 0.63
N ASP A 45 -11.43 3.31 0.38
CA ASP A 45 -12.07 2.91 -0.87
C ASP A 45 -11.68 3.83 -2.03
N LYS A 46 -11.83 5.15 -1.86
CA LYS A 46 -11.48 6.13 -2.91
C LYS A 46 -10.00 6.49 -2.95
N GLY A 47 -9.26 6.25 -1.87
CA GLY A 47 -7.83 6.53 -1.82
C GLY A 47 -7.02 5.30 -2.16
N VAL A 48 -6.91 4.40 -1.19
CA VAL A 48 -6.00 3.24 -1.26
C VAL A 48 -6.37 2.30 -2.40
N PHE A 49 -7.63 1.89 -2.51
CA PHE A 49 -8.04 0.94 -3.54
C PHE A 49 -8.01 1.52 -4.95
N GLU A 50 -8.27 2.82 -5.11
CA GLU A 50 -8.23 3.46 -6.43
C GLU A 50 -6.78 3.66 -6.93
N ILE A 51 -5.85 3.96 -6.02
CA ILE A 51 -4.42 4.05 -6.33
C ILE A 51 -3.82 2.67 -6.62
N LEU A 52 -4.21 1.64 -5.86
CA LEU A 52 -3.76 0.26 -6.11
C LEU A 52 -4.50 -0.41 -7.27
N GLY A 53 -5.62 0.17 -7.70
CA GLY A 53 -6.44 -0.34 -8.77
C GLY A 53 -5.85 -0.10 -10.17
N PRO A 54 -6.58 -0.51 -11.21
CA PRO A 54 -6.14 -0.36 -12.59
C PRO A 54 -5.84 1.10 -12.98
N SER A 55 -6.58 2.05 -12.39
CA SER A 55 -6.39 3.49 -12.62
C SER A 55 -5.01 3.95 -12.15
N GLY A 56 -4.65 3.73 -10.88
CA GLY A 56 -3.33 4.13 -10.37
C GLY A 56 -2.15 3.36 -10.99
N ILE A 57 -2.35 2.11 -11.38
CA ILE A 57 -1.34 1.38 -12.18
C ILE A 57 -1.14 2.05 -13.55
N SER A 58 -2.22 2.45 -14.21
CA SER A 58 -2.13 3.09 -15.54
C SER A 58 -1.43 4.45 -15.49
N THR A 59 -1.69 5.25 -14.44
CA THR A 59 -1.05 6.57 -14.28
C THR A 59 0.43 6.41 -13.98
N THR A 60 0.80 5.53 -13.06
CA THR A 60 2.21 5.26 -12.73
C THR A 60 2.99 4.72 -13.92
N LEU A 61 2.42 3.79 -14.70
CA LEU A 61 3.04 3.30 -15.93
C LEU A 61 3.23 4.42 -16.96
N ARG A 62 2.25 5.31 -17.10
CA ARG A 62 2.33 6.44 -18.02
C ARG A 62 3.42 7.43 -17.62
N GLU A 63 3.54 7.73 -16.32
CA GLU A 63 4.59 8.60 -15.78
C GLU A 63 5.97 7.99 -16.00
N LEU A 64 6.15 6.71 -15.68
CA LEU A 64 7.39 5.98 -15.96
C LEU A 64 7.73 6.01 -17.44
N ALA A 65 6.77 5.73 -18.33
CA ALA A 65 6.99 5.77 -19.77
C ALA A 65 7.41 7.16 -20.26
N ALA A 66 6.82 8.23 -19.71
CA ALA A 66 7.21 9.60 -20.02
C ALA A 66 8.66 9.89 -19.57
N ASP A 67 9.07 9.40 -18.41
CA ASP A 67 10.44 9.55 -17.92
C ASP A 67 11.45 8.72 -18.73
N PHE A 68 11.12 7.48 -19.09
CA PHE A 68 11.93 6.67 -20.01
C PHE A 68 12.09 7.34 -21.37
N SER A 69 11.04 7.98 -21.89
CA SER A 69 11.13 8.73 -23.14
C SER A 69 12.08 9.92 -23.05
N LYS A 70 12.22 10.58 -21.90
CA LYS A 70 13.16 11.69 -21.71
C LYS A 70 14.62 11.22 -21.68
N ILE A 71 14.88 9.98 -21.23
CA ILE A 71 16.23 9.39 -21.21
C ILE A 71 16.75 9.15 -22.65
N GLN A 72 15.86 8.97 -23.62
CA GLN A 72 16.24 8.82 -25.03
C GLN A 72 16.65 10.17 -25.63
N THR A 73 17.95 10.47 -25.60
CA THR A 73 18.52 11.76 -26.06
C THR A 73 18.54 11.93 -27.58
N GLY A 74 18.29 10.86 -28.36
CA GLY A 74 18.32 10.90 -29.83
C GLY A 74 19.72 10.92 -30.45
N PHE A 75 20.78 11.04 -29.65
CA PHE A 75 22.16 11.06 -30.14
C PHE A 75 22.70 9.64 -30.36
N ILE A 76 23.06 9.33 -31.61
CA ILE A 76 23.62 8.02 -32.02
C ILE A 76 24.85 7.62 -31.19
N ALA A 77 25.72 8.58 -30.86
CA ALA A 77 26.91 8.34 -30.05
C ALA A 77 26.58 7.82 -28.63
N HIS A 78 25.51 8.35 -28.01
CA HIS A 78 25.07 7.87 -26.69
C HIS A 78 24.59 6.42 -26.79
N TYR A 79 23.86 6.06 -27.84
CA TYR A 79 23.43 4.68 -28.05
C TYR A 79 24.61 3.73 -28.30
N ALA A 80 25.59 4.13 -29.11
CA ALA A 80 26.78 3.31 -29.35
C ALA A 80 27.56 3.06 -28.04
N PHE A 81 27.70 4.08 -27.19
CA PHE A 81 28.33 3.95 -25.88
C PHE A 81 27.55 3.02 -24.94
N VAL A 82 26.22 3.16 -24.86
CA VAL A 82 25.35 2.28 -24.07
C VAL A 82 25.43 0.83 -24.56
N MET A 83 25.45 0.59 -25.87
CA MET A 83 25.61 -0.75 -26.44
C MET A 83 26.97 -1.36 -26.10
N LEU A 84 28.05 -0.57 -26.15
CA LEU A 84 29.39 -1.03 -25.76
C LEU A 84 29.42 -1.42 -24.28
N ILE A 85 28.92 -0.56 -23.40
CA ILE A 85 28.80 -0.88 -21.96
C ILE A 85 27.97 -2.13 -21.76
N GLY A 86 26.78 -2.21 -22.37
CA GLY A 86 25.90 -3.36 -22.27
C GLY A 86 26.58 -4.66 -22.68
N LEU A 87 27.33 -4.66 -23.79
CA LEU A 87 28.10 -5.80 -24.25
C LEU A 87 29.21 -6.18 -23.27
N THR A 88 29.98 -5.20 -22.77
CA THR A 88 31.04 -5.47 -21.79
C THR A 88 30.48 -6.07 -20.50
N VAL A 89 29.39 -5.50 -19.96
CA VAL A 89 28.71 -6.01 -18.77
C VAL A 89 28.19 -7.43 -19.02
N PHE A 90 27.55 -7.66 -20.17
CA PHE A 90 27.02 -8.98 -20.51
C PHE A 90 28.11 -10.05 -20.54
N ILE A 91 29.22 -9.78 -21.23
CA ILE A 91 30.37 -10.70 -21.31
C ILE A 91 30.97 -10.90 -19.91
N THR A 92 31.11 -9.83 -19.11
CA THR A 92 31.66 -9.98 -17.75
C THR A 92 30.77 -10.83 -16.86
N ILE A 93 29.44 -10.65 -16.85
CA ILE A 93 28.53 -11.45 -16.03
C ILE A 93 28.60 -12.93 -16.44
N PHE A 94 28.56 -13.20 -17.74
CA PHE A 94 28.63 -14.57 -18.26
C PHE A 94 29.99 -15.22 -17.97
N GLY A 95 31.10 -14.52 -18.17
CA GLY A 95 32.43 -15.05 -17.88
C GLY A 95 32.72 -15.18 -16.37
N LEU A 96 32.17 -14.29 -15.54
CA LEU A 96 32.34 -14.34 -14.09
C LEU A 96 31.50 -15.47 -13.46
N TRP A 97 30.45 -15.94 -14.15
CA TRP A 97 29.66 -17.09 -13.73
C TRP A 97 30.53 -18.34 -13.53
N ASP A 98 31.51 -18.56 -14.41
CA ASP A 98 32.43 -19.70 -14.31
C ASP A 98 33.26 -19.64 -13.02
N LEU A 99 33.72 -18.44 -12.64
CA LEU A 99 34.45 -18.24 -11.38
C LEU A 99 33.56 -18.49 -10.16
N ILE A 100 32.31 -18.04 -10.19
CA ILE A 100 31.35 -18.27 -9.09
C ILE A 100 31.03 -19.76 -8.98
N SER A 101 30.87 -20.45 -10.11
CA SER A 101 30.57 -21.89 -10.13
C SER A 101 31.68 -22.77 -9.54
N PHE A 102 32.93 -22.29 -9.57
CA PHE A 102 34.03 -22.96 -8.87
C PHE A 102 33.85 -22.94 -7.34
N TRP A 103 33.31 -21.85 -6.80
CA TRP A 103 33.04 -21.72 -5.37
C TRP A 103 31.68 -22.31 -4.95
N VAL A 104 30.72 -22.35 -5.87
CA VAL A 104 29.34 -22.76 -5.60
C VAL A 104 29.06 -24.12 -6.22
N ASP A 105 29.15 -25.17 -5.39
CA ASP A 105 28.80 -26.52 -5.79
C ASP A 105 27.33 -26.64 -6.24
N ASN A 106 27.10 -27.36 -7.34
CA ASN A 106 25.74 -27.65 -7.84
C ASN A 106 24.83 -28.35 -6.80
N ARG A 107 25.43 -29.05 -5.83
CA ARG A 107 24.70 -29.71 -4.74
C ARG A 107 24.05 -28.71 -3.77
N LEU A 108 24.65 -27.53 -3.60
CA LEU A 108 24.11 -26.49 -2.72
C LEU A 108 22.77 -25.95 -3.24
N TYR A 109 22.60 -25.82 -4.56
CA TYR A 109 21.32 -25.44 -5.15
C TYR A 109 20.23 -26.48 -4.88
N PHE A 110 20.57 -27.77 -4.91
CA PHE A 110 19.62 -28.85 -4.60
C PHE A 110 19.21 -28.86 -3.12
N ILE A 111 20.17 -28.67 -2.22
CA ILE A 111 19.92 -28.56 -0.78
C ILE A 111 19.06 -27.32 -0.48
N LEU A 112 19.37 -26.18 -1.10
CA LEU A 112 18.59 -24.95 -0.97
C LEU A 112 17.14 -25.18 -1.42
N LEU A 113 16.94 -25.86 -2.56
CA LEU A 113 15.62 -26.17 -3.10
C LEU A 113 14.80 -27.06 -2.16
N ILE A 114 15.41 -28.12 -1.59
CA ILE A 114 14.74 -28.99 -0.62
C ILE A 114 14.39 -28.20 0.66
N SER A 115 15.32 -27.41 1.17
CA SER A 115 15.09 -26.61 2.38
C SER A 115 13.97 -25.57 2.18
N ALA A 116 13.90 -24.95 1.01
CA ALA A 116 12.84 -23.99 0.66
C ALA A 116 11.46 -24.64 0.58
N LEU A 117 11.36 -25.85 0.03
CA LEU A 117 10.12 -26.63 0.00
C LEU A 117 9.67 -27.03 1.41
N PHE A 118 10.62 -27.41 2.27
CA PHE A 118 10.33 -27.73 3.67
C PHE A 118 9.80 -26.50 4.42
N MET A 119 10.48 -25.35 4.29
CA MET A 119 10.05 -24.09 4.92
C MET A 119 8.68 -23.61 4.40
N SER A 120 8.39 -23.81 3.12
CA SER A 120 7.08 -23.52 2.52
C SER A 120 5.96 -24.35 3.17
N ARG A 121 6.21 -25.64 3.42
CA ARG A 121 5.24 -26.55 4.04
C ARG A 121 4.90 -26.15 5.48
N ASP A 122 5.90 -25.78 6.28
CA ASP A 122 5.69 -25.38 7.67
C ASP A 122 4.93 -24.04 7.78
N ARG A 123 5.19 -23.07 6.89
CA ARG A 123 4.44 -21.81 6.85
C ARG A 123 2.96 -21.99 6.53
N ASN A 124 2.61 -22.92 5.63
CA ASN A 124 1.21 -23.23 5.33
C ASN A 124 0.50 -23.90 6.52
N PHE A 125 1.22 -24.66 7.35
CA PHE A 125 0.66 -25.28 8.55
C PHE A 125 0.41 -24.25 9.67
N ILE A 126 1.24 -23.21 9.76
CA ILE A 126 1.10 -22.11 10.73
C ILE A 126 0.00 -21.12 10.30
N ALA A 127 -0.22 -20.91 9.00
CA ALA A 127 -1.22 -19.96 8.48
C ALA A 127 -2.67 -20.50 8.47
N VAL A 128 -2.86 -21.81 8.61
CA VAL A 128 -4.20 -22.47 8.62
C VAL A 128 -4.72 -22.70 10.05
N ARG A 129 -3.93 -22.36 11.07
CA ARG A 129 -4.31 -22.41 12.48
C ARG A 129 -4.50 -21.00 13.04
#